data_AF-A0A246G6Y8-F1
#
_entry.id   AF-A0A246G6Y8-F1
#
_cell.length_a   1.000
_cell.length_b   1.000
_cell.length_c   1.000
_cell.angle_alpha   90.00
_cell.angle_beta   90.00
_cell.angle_gamma   90.00
#
_symmetry.space_group_name_H-M   'P 1'
#
loop_
_entity.id
_entity.type
_entity.pdbx_description
1 polymer ?
#
loop_
_entity_poly.entity_id
_entity_poly.type
_entity_poly.pdbx_seq_one_letter_code
_entity_poly.pdbx_strand_id
1 'polypeptide(L)'
;MKEDNENLYWITSLRVLATFSVIFLHTSAEILYQYGKTSNANWWIGNIYDSSVRFCVPIFLMISGALILSKDYKNITEYLKKRVLRIIFPFLFWSIVYIFINNFLYFYKENLTFIDILKFTLIKLKIGASFHLWYIY
;
A
#
# COMPACT_ATOMS: atom_id res chain seq x y z
N MET A 1 3.48 -36.78 7.72
CA MET A 1 2.65 -35.75 8.40
C MET A 1 3.35 -35.01 9.55
N LYS A 2 4.63 -35.32 9.88
CA LYS A 2 5.44 -34.57 10.85
C LYS A 2 6.41 -33.56 10.20
N GLU A 3 6.75 -33.70 8.92
CA GLU A 3 7.68 -32.81 8.19
C GLU A 3 7.10 -31.44 7.81
N ASP A 4 5.78 -31.25 7.83
CA ASP A 4 5.15 -29.98 7.42
C ASP A 4 5.28 -28.87 8.48
N ASN A 5 5.44 -29.24 9.77
CA ASN A 5 5.53 -28.27 10.87
C ASN A 5 6.94 -27.72 11.06
N GLU A 6 7.99 -28.51 10.82
CA GLU A 6 9.37 -28.01 10.91
C GLU A 6 9.73 -27.05 9.77
N ASN A 7 9.11 -27.22 8.59
CA ASN A 7 9.36 -26.40 7.40
C ASN A 7 8.69 -25.02 7.40
N LEU A 8 7.96 -24.62 8.45
CA LEU A 8 7.31 -23.31 8.54
C LEU A 8 7.84 -22.42 9.67
N TYR A 9 8.80 -22.89 10.47
CA TYR A 9 9.44 -22.07 11.52
C TYR A 9 10.18 -20.87 10.94
N TRP A 10 10.85 -21.03 9.80
CA TRP A 10 11.53 -19.92 9.14
C TRP A 10 10.52 -18.86 8.64
N ILE A 11 9.36 -19.28 8.11
CA ILE A 11 8.29 -18.36 7.69
C ILE A 11 7.75 -17.59 8.89
N THR A 12 7.51 -18.29 9.99
CA THR A 12 6.98 -17.68 11.22
C THR A 12 7.97 -16.68 11.80
N SER A 13 9.26 -17.03 11.83
CA SER A 13 10.34 -16.16 12.29
C SER A 13 10.46 -14.90 11.42
N LEU A 14 10.40 -15.04 10.10
CA LEU A 14 10.41 -13.90 9.18
C LEU A 14 9.17 -13.00 9.34
N ARG A 15 7.99 -13.57 9.60
CA ARG A 15 6.79 -12.78 9.90
C ARG A 15 6.92 -11.99 11.20
N VAL A 16 7.51 -12.59 12.23
CA VAL A 16 7.78 -11.91 13.51
C VAL A 16 8.74 -10.76 13.28
N LEU A 17 9.87 -11.01 12.61
CA LEU A 17 10.85 -9.98 12.26
C LEU A 17 10.20 -8.85 11.45
N ALA A 18 9.46 -9.17 10.38
CA ALA A 18 8.80 -8.18 9.55
C ALA A 18 7.77 -7.35 10.34
N THR A 19 7.00 -7.98 11.24
CA THR A 19 6.05 -7.27 12.11
C THR A 19 6.77 -6.27 13.01
N PHE A 20 7.87 -6.66 13.67
CA PHE A 20 8.66 -5.74 14.49
C PHE A 20 9.23 -4.59 13.66
N SER A 21 9.75 -4.87 12.48
CA SER A 21 10.26 -3.86 11.55
C SER A 21 9.17 -2.88 11.09
N VAL A 22 7.92 -3.33 10.88
CA VAL A 22 6.78 -2.44 10.56
C VAL A 22 6.46 -1.51 11.73
N ILE A 23 6.41 -2.03 12.96
CA ILE A 23 6.17 -1.22 14.16
C ILE A 23 7.25 -0.14 14.25
N PHE A 24 8.51 -0.54 14.10
CA PHE A 24 9.65 0.38 14.18
C PHE A 24 9.62 1.44 13.08
N LEU A 25 9.25 1.06 11.85
CA LEU A 25 9.07 1.98 10.72
C LEU A 25 8.02 3.05 11.07
N HIS A 26 6.85 2.66 11.56
CA HIS A 26 5.81 3.62 11.90
C HIS A 26 6.18 4.54 13.08
N THR A 27 6.92 4.03 14.06
CA THR A 27 7.38 4.87 15.19
C THR A 27 8.50 5.84 14.79
N SER A 28 9.34 5.48 13.82
CA SER A 28 10.44 6.34 13.36
C SER A 28 10.00 7.34 12.29
N ALA A 29 8.96 7.02 11.51
CA ALA A 29 8.42 7.90 10.48
C ALA A 29 7.95 9.27 11.02
N GLU A 30 7.47 9.35 12.27
CA GLU A 30 7.08 10.63 12.88
C GLU A 30 8.22 11.64 12.95
N ILE A 31 9.46 11.18 13.20
CA ILE A 31 10.65 12.03 13.24
C ILE A 31 10.96 12.61 11.86
N LEU A 32 10.71 11.84 10.79
CA LEU A 32 10.95 12.27 9.42
C LEU A 32 10.04 13.43 8.98
N TYR A 33 8.80 13.46 9.47
CA TYR A 33 7.89 14.59 9.21
C TYR A 33 8.31 15.90 9.88
N GLN A 34 9.29 15.86 10.80
CA GLN A 34 9.81 17.03 11.49
C GLN A 34 11.13 17.56 10.87
N TYR A 35 11.35 17.29 9.57
CA TYR A 35 12.48 17.85 8.84
C TYR A 35 12.51 19.38 8.96
N GLY A 36 13.67 19.93 9.33
CA GLY A 36 13.87 21.37 9.56
C GLY A 36 13.29 21.92 10.88
N LYS A 37 12.59 21.10 11.68
CA LYS A 37 12.05 21.47 13.00
C LYS A 37 12.79 20.81 14.16
N THR A 38 13.57 19.76 13.89
CA THR A 38 14.39 19.04 14.86
C THR A 38 15.88 19.22 14.57
N SER A 39 16.74 18.85 15.52
CA SER A 39 18.18 18.79 15.27
C SER A 39 18.48 17.88 14.07
N ASN A 40 19.39 18.31 13.20
CA ASN A 40 19.85 17.52 12.05
C ASN A 40 20.31 16.12 12.45
N ALA A 41 20.97 15.99 13.61
CA ALA A 41 21.41 14.69 14.11
C ALA A 41 20.22 13.75 14.38
N ASN A 42 19.16 14.24 15.03
CA ASN A 42 17.98 13.44 15.34
C ASN A 42 17.24 13.01 14.08
N TRP A 43 17.15 13.91 13.09
CA TRP A 43 16.54 13.59 11.80
C TRP A 43 17.32 12.51 11.05
N TRP A 44 18.66 12.62 11.00
CA TRP A 44 19.51 11.59 10.37
C TRP A 44 19.41 10.24 11.07
N ILE A 45 19.37 10.23 12.40
CA ILE A 45 19.15 9.01 13.18
C ILE A 45 17.81 8.37 12.80
N GLY A 46 16.72 9.15 12.78
CA GLY A 46 15.41 8.68 12.35
C GLY A 46 15.41 8.14 10.92
N ASN A 47 16.10 8.81 10.00
CA ASN A 47 16.21 8.41 8.60
C ASN A 47 16.99 7.11 8.39
N ILE A 48 18.09 6.92 9.11
CA ILE A 48 18.86 5.67 9.07
C ILE A 48 18.01 4.52 9.60
N TYR A 49 17.34 4.73 10.74
CA TYR A 49 16.48 3.72 11.35
C TYR A 49 15.30 3.35 10.46
N ASP A 50 14.54 4.32 9.97
CA ASP A 50 13.43 4.11 9.04
C ASP A 50 13.90 3.35 7.80
N SER A 51 15.00 3.80 7.17
CA SER A 51 15.56 3.15 5.98
C SER A 51 15.99 1.71 6.23
N SER A 52 16.56 1.43 7.41
CA SER A 52 17.04 0.09 7.77
C SER A 52 15.93 -0.94 7.90
N VAL A 53 14.69 -0.53 8.21
CA VAL A 53 13.57 -1.46 8.43
C VAL A 53 12.57 -1.52 7.27
N ARG A 54 12.77 -0.72 6.20
CA ARG A 54 11.89 -0.69 5.00
C ARG A 54 11.76 -2.03 4.27
N PHE A 55 12.65 -2.99 4.54
CA PHE A 55 12.54 -4.36 4.00
C PHE A 55 11.32 -5.13 4.52
N CYS A 56 10.64 -4.64 5.56
CA CYS A 56 9.52 -5.32 6.19
C CYS A 56 8.35 -5.62 5.23
N VAL A 57 8.02 -4.68 4.34
CA VAL A 57 6.95 -4.84 3.35
C VAL A 57 7.30 -5.87 2.27
N PRO A 58 8.48 -5.80 1.61
CA PRO A 58 8.93 -6.85 0.69
C PRO A 58 8.93 -8.25 1.30
N ILE A 59 9.32 -8.41 2.57
CA ILE A 59 9.31 -9.73 3.23
C ILE A 59 7.88 -10.30 3.30
N PHE A 60 6.87 -9.50 3.68
CA PHE A 60 5.49 -9.98 3.69
C PHE A 60 4.99 -10.40 2.30
N LEU A 61 5.38 -9.65 1.27
CA LEU A 61 5.07 -9.98 -0.12
C LEU A 61 5.73 -11.29 -0.55
N MET A 62 7.01 -11.48 -0.24
CA MET A 62 7.76 -12.70 -0.56
C MET A 62 7.19 -13.93 0.17
N ILE A 63 6.88 -13.81 1.46
CA ILE A 63 6.25 -14.90 2.24
C ILE A 63 4.90 -15.29 1.63
N SER A 64 4.08 -14.30 1.26
CA SER A 64 2.80 -14.54 0.60
C SER A 64 3.00 -15.26 -0.74
N GLY A 65 3.98 -14.82 -1.53
CA GLY A 65 4.35 -15.44 -2.81
C GLY A 65 4.82 -16.89 -2.64
N ALA A 66 5.71 -17.16 -1.70
CA ALA A 66 6.23 -18.50 -1.44
C ALA A 66 5.12 -19.49 -1.06
N LEU A 67 4.17 -19.08 -0.22
CA LEU A 67 3.04 -19.92 0.19
C LEU A 67 1.98 -20.14 -0.90
N ILE A 68 1.93 -19.24 -1.89
CA ILE A 68 1.09 -19.40 -3.06
C ILE A 68 1.77 -20.36 -4.03
N LEU A 69 3.05 -20.13 -4.35
CA LEU A 69 3.78 -20.91 -5.34
C LEU A 69 4.02 -22.37 -4.90
N SER A 70 4.07 -22.63 -3.59
CA SER A 70 4.26 -23.97 -3.04
C SER A 70 3.03 -24.89 -3.21
N LYS A 71 1.95 -24.45 -3.84
CA LYS A 71 0.71 -25.22 -4.02
C LYS A 71 0.46 -25.50 -5.50
N ASP A 72 0.17 -26.76 -5.82
CA ASP A 72 -0.31 -27.12 -7.15
C ASP A 72 -1.78 -26.74 -7.31
N TYR A 73 -2.03 -25.76 -8.17
CA TYR A 73 -3.40 -25.35 -8.53
C TYR A 73 -3.81 -26.02 -9.84
N LYS A 74 -4.91 -26.78 -9.82
CA LYS A 74 -5.52 -27.33 -11.04
C LYS A 74 -5.87 -26.27 -12.09
N ASN A 75 -6.19 -25.04 -11.68
CA ASN A 75 -6.50 -23.93 -12.57
C ASN A 75 -5.98 -22.59 -11.97
N ILE A 76 -4.75 -22.22 -12.36
CA ILE A 76 -4.08 -20.99 -11.90
C ILE A 76 -4.86 -19.73 -12.30
N THR A 77 -5.45 -19.72 -13.50
CA THR A 77 -6.14 -18.57 -14.09
C THR A 77 -7.39 -18.22 -13.30
N GLU A 78 -8.21 -19.21 -12.96
CA GLU A 78 -9.43 -18.99 -12.18
C GLU A 78 -9.09 -18.51 -10.75
N TYR A 79 -8.03 -19.06 -10.16
CA TYR A 79 -7.55 -18.68 -8.84
C TYR A 79 -7.06 -17.23 -8.78
N LEU A 80 -6.23 -16.80 -9.74
CA LEU A 80 -5.76 -15.41 -9.83
C LEU A 80 -6.91 -14.45 -10.15
N LYS A 81 -7.82 -14.83 -11.06
CA LYS A 81 -8.99 -14.02 -11.42
C LYS A 81 -9.84 -13.67 -10.20
N LYS A 82 -10.14 -14.63 -9.32
CA LYS A 82 -10.93 -14.39 -8.10
C LYS A 82 -10.27 -13.35 -7.17
N ARG A 83 -8.95 -13.34 -7.09
CA ARG A 83 -8.17 -12.43 -6.23
C ARG A 83 -8.08 -11.03 -6.82
N VAL A 84 -7.74 -10.95 -8.10
CA VAL A 84 -7.63 -9.68 -8.83
C VAL A 84 -8.99 -8.97 -8.85
N LEU A 85 -10.09 -9.70 -9.10
CA LEU A 85 -11.43 -9.10 -9.07
C LEU A 85 -11.79 -8.54 -7.69
N ARG A 86 -11.37 -9.20 -6.60
CA ARG A 86 -11.58 -8.71 -5.24
C ARG A 86 -10.85 -7.39 -4.95
N ILE A 87 -9.81 -7.06 -5.74
CA ILE A 87 -9.07 -5.80 -5.63
C ILE A 87 -9.66 -4.75 -6.59
N ILE A 88 -9.90 -5.12 -7.85
CA ILE A 88 -10.35 -4.20 -8.89
C ILE A 88 -11.75 -3.64 -8.59
N PHE A 89 -12.70 -4.46 -8.12
CA PHE A 89 -14.06 -3.97 -7.88
C PHE A 89 -14.12 -2.88 -6.79
N PRO A 90 -13.55 -3.09 -5.57
CA PRO A 90 -13.48 -2.03 -4.58
C PRO A 90 -12.68 -0.82 -5.06
N PHE A 91 -11.57 -1.04 -5.78
CA PHE A 91 -10.74 0.04 -6.29
C PHE A 91 -11.50 0.96 -7.25
N LEU A 92 -12.21 0.39 -8.22
CA LEU A 92 -13.01 1.17 -9.18
C LEU A 92 -14.16 1.89 -8.47
N PHE A 93 -14.86 1.20 -7.56
CA PHE A 93 -15.93 1.79 -6.77
C PHE A 93 -15.44 3.02 -5.99
N TRP A 94 -14.36 2.86 -5.21
CA TRP A 94 -13.81 3.96 -4.41
C TRP A 94 -13.20 5.06 -5.28
N SER A 95 -12.59 4.72 -6.42
CA SER A 95 -12.09 5.72 -7.36
C SER A 95 -13.20 6.63 -7.87
N ILE A 96 -14.35 6.06 -8.26
CA ILE A 96 -15.52 6.83 -8.69
C ILE A 96 -16.05 7.71 -7.56
N VAL A 97 -16.19 7.15 -6.36
CA VAL A 97 -16.66 7.89 -5.17
C VAL A 97 -15.75 9.08 -4.87
N TYR A 98 -14.43 8.89 -4.83
CA TYR A 98 -13.49 9.99 -4.57
C TYR A 98 -13.50 11.05 -5.66
N ILE A 99 -13.56 10.65 -6.94
CA ILE A 99 -13.67 11.60 -8.05
C ILE A 99 -14.96 12.42 -7.93
N PHE A 100 -16.08 11.77 -7.60
CA PHE A 100 -17.36 12.45 -7.44
C PHE A 100 -17.34 13.45 -6.28
N ILE A 101 -16.87 13.04 -5.10
CA ILE A 101 -16.74 13.91 -3.93
C ILE A 101 -15.83 15.10 -4.23
N ASN A 102 -14.69 14.85 -4.88
CA ASN A 102 -13.75 15.92 -5.21
C ASN A 102 -14.35 16.92 -6.20
N ASN A 103 -15.04 16.46 -7.25
CA ASN A 103 -15.74 17.33 -8.20
C ASN A 103 -16.86 18.11 -7.51
N PHE A 104 -17.63 17.49 -6.61
CA PHE A 104 -18.68 18.15 -5.85
C PHE A 104 -18.12 19.26 -4.94
N LEU A 105 -17.03 18.98 -4.22
CA LEU A 105 -16.33 19.98 -3.39
C LEU A 105 -15.74 21.11 -4.23
N TYR A 106 -15.25 20.82 -5.44
CA TYR A 106 -14.71 21.81 -6.36
C TYR A 106 -15.82 22.70 -6.92
N PHE A 107 -16.96 22.11 -7.32
CA PHE A 107 -18.14 22.82 -7.82
C PHE A 107 -18.76 23.75 -6.78
N TYR A 108 -18.72 23.38 -5.50
CA TYR A 108 -19.22 24.24 -4.43
C TYR A 108 -18.32 25.46 -4.16
N LYS A 109 -17.02 25.38 -4.49
CA LYS A 109 -16.05 26.46 -4.23
C LYS A 109 -15.91 27.45 -5.37
N GLU A 110 -16.17 27.06 -6.61
CA GLU A 110 -16.00 27.90 -7.79
C GLU A 110 -17.15 27.75 -8.80
N ASN A 111 -17.47 28.82 -9.54
CA ASN A 111 -18.40 28.75 -10.68
C ASN A 111 -17.72 28.03 -11.85
N LEU A 112 -17.90 26.72 -11.96
CA LEU A 112 -17.17 25.88 -12.91
C LEU A 112 -17.85 25.72 -14.26
N THR A 113 -17.02 25.65 -15.30
CA THR A 113 -17.40 25.20 -16.64
C THR A 113 -17.29 23.67 -16.73
N PHE A 114 -18.12 23.03 -17.57
CA PHE A 114 -18.07 21.57 -17.80
C PHE A 114 -16.67 21.06 -18.21
N ILE A 115 -15.89 21.89 -18.91
CA ILE A 115 -14.54 21.58 -19.38
C ILE A 115 -13.56 21.39 -18.20
N ASP A 116 -13.74 22.15 -17.12
CA ASP A 116 -12.85 22.10 -15.96
C ASP A 116 -13.10 20.82 -15.14
N ILE A 117 -14.36 20.41 -15.02
CA ILE A 117 -14.78 19.14 -14.41
C ILE A 117 -14.21 17.95 -15.19
N LEU A 118 -14.28 18.00 -16.52
CA LEU A 118 -13.74 16.94 -17.38
C LEU A 118 -12.22 16.83 -17.25
N LYS A 119 -11.49 17.97 -17.31
CA LYS A 119 -10.04 18.01 -17.11
C LYS A 119 -9.65 17.47 -15.73
N PHE A 120 -10.32 17.92 -14.68
CA PHE A 120 -10.06 17.49 -13.31
C PHE A 120 -10.26 15.98 -13.15
N THR A 121 -11.33 15.43 -13.72
CA THR A 121 -11.64 14.01 -13.70
C THR A 121 -10.57 13.18 -14.43
N LEU A 122 -10.14 13.61 -15.62
CA LEU A 122 -9.07 12.94 -16.37
C LEU A 122 -7.73 12.96 -15.62
N ILE A 123 -7.40 14.08 -14.98
CA ILE A 123 -6.20 14.22 -14.15
C ILE A 123 -6.27 13.25 -12.95
N LYS A 124 -7.42 13.17 -12.27
CA LYS A 124 -7.60 12.25 -11.13
C LYS A 124 -7.58 10.79 -11.53
N LEU A 125 -8.04 10.42 -12.71
CA LEU A 125 -7.91 9.07 -13.23
C LEU A 125 -6.46 8.69 -13.54
N LYS A 126 -5.64 9.64 -14.02
CA LYS A 126 -4.25 9.41 -14.43
C LYS A 126 -3.26 9.43 -13.26
N ILE A 127 -3.42 10.37 -12.33
CA ILE A 127 -2.48 10.62 -11.23
C ILE A 127 -2.90 9.89 -9.95
N GLY A 128 -4.21 9.70 -9.78
CA GLY A 128 -4.79 8.99 -8.68
C GLY A 128 -5.97 9.72 -8.05
N ALA A 129 -7.05 8.98 -7.82
CA ALA A 129 -8.30 9.52 -7.31
C ALA A 129 -8.16 9.98 -5.85
N SER A 130 -7.36 9.26 -5.07
CA SER A 130 -7.13 9.52 -3.64
C SER A 130 -5.80 8.95 -3.17
N PHE A 131 -5.20 9.60 -2.17
CA PHE A 131 -4.01 9.11 -1.47
C PHE A 131 -4.26 7.74 -0.81
N HIS A 132 -5.51 7.42 -0.44
CA HIS A 132 -5.85 6.12 0.13
C HIS A 132 -5.72 4.94 -0.85
N LEU A 133 -5.68 5.22 -2.15
CA LEU A 133 -5.56 4.20 -3.20
C LEU A 133 -4.14 4.09 -3.78
N TRP A 134 -3.15 4.71 -3.13
CA TRP A 134 -1.76 4.79 -3.58
C TRP A 134 -1.12 3.42 -3.86
N TYR A 135 -1.56 2.36 -3.20
CA TYR A 135 -0.99 1.02 -3.37
C TYR A 135 -1.29 0.39 -4.75
N ILE A 136 -2.31 0.90 -5.47
CA ILE A 136 -2.73 0.36 -6.78
C ILE A 136 -2.22 1.22 -7.95
N TYR A 137 -1.89 2.49 -7.70
CA TYR A 137 -1.31 3.40 -8.71
C TYR A 137 0.18 3.13 -8.93
#